data_AF-A0A662I8G8-F1
#
_entry.id   AF-A0A662I8G8-F1
#
_cell.length_a   1.000
_cell.length_b   1.000
_cell.length_c   1.000
_cell.angle_alpha   90.00
_cell.angle_beta   90.00
_cell.angle_gamma   90.00
#
_symmetry.space_group_name_H-M   'P 1'
#
loop_
_entity.id
_entity.type
_entity.pdbx_description
1 polymer ?
#
loop_
_entity_poly.entity_id
_entity_poly.type
_entity_poly.pdbx_seq_one_letter_code
_entity_poly.pdbx_strand_id
1 'polypeptide(L)'
;MMRLFIGSNVFYNLLFATELTATARRVLEEHESADLYTSFVVVNEVLYVSTFKYYRDRGLVKGRYSFRRALARHGYPRRVVAAFTSLLEELGITLLSDWQDLEELLEVMLSYRLQPSDAQIAVKCRRHGIA
;
A
#
# COMPACT_ATOMS: atom_id res chain seq x y z
N MET A 1 -6.43 10.97 20.28
CA MET A 1 -7.01 10.12 19.23
C MET A 1 -5.88 9.25 18.68
N MET A 2 -6.11 7.95 18.55
CA MET A 2 -5.09 7.01 18.06
C MET A 2 -4.89 7.21 16.57
N ARG A 3 -3.65 7.13 16.09
CA ARG A 3 -3.31 7.25 14.68
C ARG A 3 -2.71 5.94 14.20
N LEU A 4 -3.24 5.38 13.13
CA LEU A 4 -2.78 4.11 12.59
C LEU A 4 -2.28 4.25 11.16
N PHE A 5 -1.18 3.57 10.85
CA PHE A 5 -0.70 3.45 9.49
C PHE A 5 -1.22 2.18 8.81
N ILE A 6 -1.92 2.35 7.70
CA ILE A 6 -2.46 1.25 6.90
C ILE A 6 -1.47 0.89 5.79
N GLY A 7 -0.88 -0.31 5.91
CA GLY A 7 0.07 -0.88 4.95
C GLY A 7 -0.59 -1.53 3.73
N SER A 8 0.24 -1.85 2.73
CA SER A 8 -0.20 -2.41 1.44
C SER A 8 -0.97 -3.73 1.56
N ASN A 9 -0.61 -4.56 2.54
CA ASN A 9 -1.28 -5.84 2.78
C ASN A 9 -2.76 -5.70 3.16
N VAL A 10 -3.14 -4.67 3.94
CA VAL A 10 -4.54 -4.46 4.32
C VAL A 10 -5.36 -4.15 3.06
N PHE A 11 -4.90 -3.20 2.26
CA PHE A 11 -5.55 -2.85 0.99
C PHE A 11 -5.62 -4.02 0.03
N TYR A 12 -4.53 -4.78 -0.13
CA TYR A 12 -4.50 -5.93 -1.03
C TYR A 12 -5.54 -6.99 -0.65
N ASN A 13 -5.64 -7.34 0.63
CA ASN A 13 -6.59 -8.33 1.10
C ASN A 13 -8.04 -7.86 0.90
N LEU A 14 -8.34 -6.58 1.15
CA LEU A 14 -9.67 -6.01 0.93
C LEU A 14 -10.05 -5.97 -0.57
N LEU A 15 -9.11 -5.57 -1.45
CA LEU A 15 -9.37 -5.47 -2.89
C LEU A 15 -9.56 -6.83 -3.57
N PHE A 16 -8.90 -7.88 -3.08
CA PHE A 16 -8.87 -9.19 -3.74
C PHE A 16 -9.60 -10.31 -3.01
N ALA A 17 -10.26 -10.01 -1.88
CA ALA A 17 -11.05 -10.96 -1.12
C ALA A 17 -10.27 -12.28 -0.85
N THR A 18 -9.07 -12.15 -0.29
CA THR A 18 -8.23 -13.30 0.10
C THR A 18 -8.73 -13.93 1.42
N GLU A 19 -8.09 -15.02 1.83
CA GLU A 19 -8.32 -15.65 3.15
C GLU A 19 -8.11 -14.71 4.34
N LEU A 20 -7.27 -13.68 4.19
CA LEU A 20 -6.97 -12.70 5.25
C LEU A 20 -7.92 -11.49 5.25
N THR A 21 -8.93 -11.47 4.38
CA THR A 21 -9.88 -10.34 4.30
C THR A 21 -10.63 -10.12 5.60
N ALA A 22 -11.08 -11.21 6.25
CA ALA A 22 -11.78 -11.11 7.53
C ALA A 22 -10.89 -10.52 8.62
N THR A 23 -9.62 -10.92 8.66
CA THR A 23 -8.62 -10.35 9.58
C THR A 23 -8.38 -8.87 9.30
N ALA A 24 -8.22 -8.48 8.03
CA ALA A 24 -8.02 -7.09 7.65
C ALA A 24 -9.22 -6.20 8.06
N ARG A 25 -10.45 -6.68 7.87
CA ARG A 25 -11.67 -5.97 8.31
C ARG A 25 -11.73 -5.85 9.83
N ARG A 26 -11.51 -6.96 10.54
CA ARG A 26 -11.53 -6.99 12.00
C ARG A 26 -10.56 -5.99 12.61
N VAL A 27 -9.35 -5.87 12.08
CA VAL A 27 -8.37 -4.87 12.57
C VAL A 27 -8.90 -3.44 12.41
N LEU A 28 -9.54 -3.14 11.28
CA LEU A 28 -10.14 -1.81 11.04
C LEU A 28 -11.34 -1.55 11.97
N GLU A 29 -12.19 -2.56 12.19
CA GLU A 29 -13.34 -2.47 13.10
C GLU A 29 -12.91 -2.28 14.56
N GLU A 30 -11.90 -3.03 15.03
CA GLU A 30 -11.33 -2.89 16.37
C GLU A 30 -10.74 -1.49 16.62
N HIS A 31 -10.45 -0.73 15.57
CA HIS A 31 -9.85 0.59 15.63
C HIS A 31 -10.68 1.65 14.88
N GLU A 32 -12.02 1.51 14.87
CA GLU A 32 -12.94 2.41 14.13
C GLU A 32 -12.80 3.90 14.50
N SER A 33 -12.33 4.19 15.71
CA SER A 33 -12.13 5.56 16.22
C SER A 33 -10.74 6.13 15.94
N ALA A 34 -9.88 5.39 15.23
CA ALA A 34 -8.55 5.84 14.88
C ALA A 34 -8.55 6.72 13.62
N ASP A 35 -7.69 7.73 13.62
CA ASP A 35 -7.36 8.44 12.38
C ASP A 35 -6.46 7.52 11.54
N LEU A 36 -6.91 7.19 10.33
CA LEU A 36 -6.22 6.25 9.45
C LEU A 36 -5.33 7.00 8.44
N TYR A 37 -4.08 6.54 8.31
CA TYR A 37 -3.09 7.14 7.45
C TYR A 37 -2.46 6.12 6.52
N THR A 38 -1.99 6.57 5.35
CA THR A 38 -1.10 5.77 4.50
C THR A 38 -0.10 6.68 3.78
N SER A 39 0.68 6.15 2.84
CA SER A 39 1.65 6.96 2.08
C SER A 39 1.73 6.58 0.60
N PHE A 40 2.36 7.44 -0.20
CA PHE A 40 2.59 7.17 -1.63
C PHE A 40 3.42 5.90 -1.90
N VAL A 41 4.24 5.46 -0.95
CA VAL A 41 4.93 4.15 -1.04
C VAL A 41 3.90 3.02 -1.12
N VAL A 42 2.92 3.04 -0.21
CA VAL A 42 1.83 2.05 -0.18
C VAL A 42 0.95 2.17 -1.42
N VAL A 43 0.62 3.39 -1.86
CA VAL A 43 -0.14 3.62 -3.12
C VAL A 43 0.57 2.95 -4.30
N ASN A 44 1.88 3.18 -4.45
CA ASN A 44 2.68 2.61 -5.52
C ASN A 44 2.71 1.07 -5.46
N GLU A 45 2.91 0.51 -4.26
CA GLU A 45 2.91 -0.92 -4.04
C GLU A 45 1.57 -1.55 -4.40
N VAL A 46 0.46 -1.03 -3.85
CA VAL A 46 -0.88 -1.57 -4.06
C VAL A 46 -1.27 -1.49 -5.53
N LEU A 47 -1.05 -0.36 -6.20
CA LEU A 47 -1.35 -0.23 -7.62
C LEU A 47 -0.49 -1.17 -8.47
N TYR A 48 0.79 -1.34 -8.14
CA TYR A 48 1.68 -2.27 -8.84
C TYR A 48 1.17 -3.71 -8.72
N VAL A 49 0.98 -4.21 -7.49
CA VAL A 49 0.57 -5.61 -7.28
C VAL A 49 -0.83 -5.89 -7.81
N SER A 50 -1.74 -4.92 -7.69
CA SER A 50 -3.11 -5.05 -8.16
C SER A 50 -3.18 -5.10 -9.69
N THR A 51 -2.38 -4.27 -10.35
CA THR A 51 -2.29 -4.24 -11.82
C THR A 51 -1.58 -5.49 -12.34
N PHE A 52 -0.56 -5.98 -11.63
CA PHE A 52 0.10 -7.24 -11.96
C PHE A 52 -0.89 -8.40 -11.92
N LYS A 53 -1.65 -8.52 -10.81
CA LYS A 53 -2.70 -9.54 -10.67
C LYS A 53 -3.75 -9.41 -11.76
N TYR A 54 -4.26 -8.22 -12.02
CA TYR A 54 -5.23 -7.94 -13.08
C TYR A 54 -4.81 -8.51 -14.45
N TYR A 55 -3.56 -8.27 -14.85
CA TYR A 55 -3.06 -8.71 -16.15
C TYR A 55 -2.70 -10.19 -16.16
N ARG A 56 -2.20 -10.72 -15.05
CA ARG A 56 -1.94 -12.15 -14.89
C ARG A 56 -3.23 -12.96 -15.00
N ASP A 57 -4.29 -12.52 -14.35
CA ASP A 57 -5.60 -13.19 -14.38
C ASP A 57 -6.25 -13.16 -15.79
N ARG A 58 -5.69 -12.36 -16.71
CA ARG A 58 -6.06 -12.29 -18.14
C ARG A 58 -5.11 -13.03 -19.06
N GLY A 59 -4.12 -13.74 -18.51
CA GLY A 59 -3.08 -14.42 -19.26
C GLY A 59 -2.09 -13.49 -19.98
N LEU A 60 -2.14 -12.18 -19.73
CA LEU A 60 -1.30 -11.19 -20.42
C LEU A 60 0.12 -11.11 -19.82
N VAL A 61 0.30 -11.58 -18.58
CA VAL A 61 1.53 -11.45 -17.82
C VAL A 61 1.87 -12.77 -17.13
N LYS A 62 3.13 -13.20 -17.25
CA LYS A 62 3.70 -14.36 -16.55
C LYS A 62 4.76 -13.97 -15.51
N GLY A 63 5.30 -12.77 -15.60
CA GLY A 63 6.34 -12.27 -14.69
C GLY A 63 6.69 -10.81 -14.95
N ARG A 64 7.72 -10.32 -14.25
CA ARG A 64 8.11 -8.89 -14.22
C ARG A 64 8.33 -8.28 -15.61
N TYR A 65 9.04 -8.97 -16.49
CA TYR A 65 9.32 -8.46 -17.85
C TYR A 65 8.05 -8.31 -18.69
N SER A 66 7.18 -9.33 -18.70
CA SER A 66 5.89 -9.24 -19.40
C SER A 66 4.99 -8.18 -18.79
N PHE A 67 5.08 -7.95 -17.48
CA PHE A 67 4.31 -6.91 -16.80
C PHE A 67 4.70 -5.51 -17.28
N ARG A 68 6.00 -5.22 -17.35
CA ARG A 68 6.48 -3.92 -17.86
C ARG A 68 6.00 -3.66 -19.28
N ARG A 69 6.00 -4.68 -20.16
CA ARG A 69 5.46 -4.55 -21.52
C ARG A 69 3.94 -4.34 -21.54
N ALA A 70 3.20 -5.10 -20.74
CA ALA A 70 1.75 -4.94 -20.63
C ALA A 70 1.39 -3.52 -20.13
N LEU A 71 2.11 -3.02 -19.13
CA LEU A 71 1.92 -1.68 -18.59
C LEU A 71 2.25 -0.60 -19.62
N ALA A 72 3.35 -0.74 -20.37
CA ALA A 72 3.69 0.20 -21.43
C ALA A 72 2.65 0.25 -22.56
N ARG A 73 2.02 -0.89 -22.87
CA ARG A 73 1.02 -1.00 -23.94
C ARG A 73 -0.39 -0.59 -23.51
N HIS A 74 -0.78 -0.90 -22.29
CA HIS A 74 -2.17 -0.81 -21.84
C HIS A 74 -2.38 0.18 -20.68
N GLY A 75 -1.30 0.69 -20.09
CA GLY A 75 -1.34 1.54 -18.91
C GLY A 75 -1.84 0.82 -17.66
N TYR A 76 -2.12 1.61 -16.62
CA TYR A 76 -2.83 1.12 -15.43
C TYR A 76 -4.33 0.96 -15.76
N PRO A 77 -4.95 -0.19 -15.47
CA PRO A 77 -6.38 -0.37 -15.69
C PRO A 77 -7.21 0.59 -14.85
N ARG A 78 -8.09 1.38 -15.49
CA ARG A 78 -8.94 2.36 -14.79
C ARG A 78 -9.72 1.74 -13.63
N ARG A 79 -10.25 0.52 -13.79
CA ARG A 79 -11.00 -0.15 -12.71
C ARG A 79 -10.15 -0.56 -11.51
N VAL A 80 -8.86 -0.81 -11.71
CA VAL A 80 -7.94 -1.10 -10.60
C VAL A 80 -7.66 0.17 -9.82
N VAL A 81 -7.38 1.27 -10.53
CA VAL A 81 -7.17 2.58 -9.92
C VAL A 81 -8.43 3.02 -9.17
N ALA A 82 -9.60 2.93 -9.82
CA ALA A 82 -10.88 3.31 -9.23
C ALA A 82 -11.22 2.49 -7.98
N ALA A 83 -11.02 1.16 -8.01
CA ALA A 83 -11.27 0.32 -6.84
C ALA A 83 -10.37 0.72 -5.65
N PHE A 84 -9.11 1.05 -5.91
CA PHE A 84 -8.21 1.49 -4.85
C PHE A 84 -8.56 2.89 -4.33
N THR A 85 -8.89 3.84 -5.20
CA THR A 85 -9.30 5.19 -4.77
C THR A 85 -10.60 5.16 -3.98
N SER A 86 -11.59 4.38 -4.41
CA SER A 86 -12.84 4.21 -3.65
C SER A 86 -12.58 3.58 -2.29
N LEU A 87 -11.66 2.61 -2.20
CA LEU A 87 -11.29 2.02 -0.90
C LEU A 87 -10.61 3.03 0.03
N LEU A 88 -9.78 3.95 -0.48
CA LEU A 88 -9.20 5.03 0.33
C LEU A 88 -10.28 5.98 0.86
N GLU A 89 -11.25 6.34 0.03
CA GLU A 89 -12.36 7.23 0.37
C GLU A 89 -13.31 6.58 1.40
N GLU A 90 -13.71 5.33 1.16
CA GLU A 90 -14.58 4.55 2.05
C GLU A 90 -13.98 4.41 3.46
N LEU A 91 -12.66 4.29 3.56
CA LEU A 91 -11.94 4.16 4.83
C LEU A 91 -11.55 5.53 5.45
N GLY A 92 -11.84 6.66 4.79
CA GLY A 92 -11.44 7.98 5.29
C GLY A 92 -9.92 8.16 5.43
N ILE A 93 -9.13 7.51 4.58
CA ILE A 93 -7.67 7.46 4.70
C ILE A 93 -7.02 8.80 4.36
N THR A 94 -6.15 9.29 5.24
CA THR A 94 -5.32 10.46 4.98
C THR A 94 -3.95 10.06 4.39
N LEU A 95 -3.56 10.65 3.26
CA LEU A 95 -2.25 10.46 2.66
C LEU A 95 -1.20 11.36 3.31
N LEU A 96 -0.15 10.76 3.86
CA LEU A 96 1.00 11.50 4.38
C LEU A 96 1.92 11.98 3.24
N SER A 97 2.33 13.24 3.32
CA SER A 97 3.23 13.88 2.37
C SER A 97 4.58 13.13 2.28
N ASP A 98 5.20 13.19 1.10
CA ASP A 98 6.52 12.64 0.92
C ASP A 98 7.58 13.55 1.53
N TRP A 99 8.12 13.10 2.65
CA TRP A 99 9.36 13.59 3.22
C TRP A 99 10.41 12.49 3.08
N GLN A 100 11.64 12.86 2.68
CA GLN A 100 12.74 11.92 2.49
C GLN A 100 14.05 12.52 3.01
N ASP A 101 14.72 11.76 3.87
CA ASP A 101 16.12 11.94 4.25
C ASP A 101 16.80 10.60 4.07
N LEU A 102 17.86 10.64 3.26
CA LEU A 102 18.58 9.44 2.87
C LEU A 102 19.36 8.85 4.04
N GLU A 103 19.94 9.69 4.90
CA GLU A 103 20.76 9.22 6.01
C GLU A 103 19.89 8.51 7.05
N GLU A 104 18.79 9.14 7.46
CA GLU A 104 17.82 8.53 8.38
C GLU A 104 17.22 7.23 7.81
N LEU A 105 16.92 7.21 6.51
CA LEU A 105 16.41 6.01 5.83
C LEU A 105 17.43 4.86 5.90
N LEU A 106 18.68 5.11 5.52
CA LEU A 106 19.73 4.10 5.52
C LEU A 106 20.02 3.59 6.95
N GLU A 107 20.02 4.49 7.94
CA GLU A 107 20.19 4.12 9.35
C GLU A 107 19.07 3.16 9.81
N VAL A 108 17.82 3.47 9.52
CA VAL A 108 16.67 2.63 9.88
C VAL A 108 16.70 1.30 9.13
N MET A 109 17.04 1.31 7.84
CA MET A 109 17.20 0.08 7.06
C MET A 109 18.23 -0.86 7.69
N LEU A 110 19.40 -0.34 8.04
CA LEU A 110 20.48 -1.15 8.62
C LEU A 110 20.15 -1.61 10.04
N SER A 111 19.61 -0.72 10.87
CA SER A 111 19.29 -1.00 12.27
C SER A 111 18.18 -2.04 12.43
N TYR A 112 17.14 -1.96 11.60
CA TYR A 112 15.96 -2.82 11.69
C TYR A 112 15.89 -3.91 10.61
N ARG A 113 16.88 -3.97 9.71
CA ARG A 113 16.96 -4.92 8.58
C ARG A 113 15.73 -4.88 7.67
N LEU A 114 15.20 -3.67 7.45
CA LEU A 114 14.00 -3.43 6.68
C LEU A 114 14.32 -3.23 5.18
N GLN A 115 13.37 -3.58 4.32
CA GLN A 115 13.42 -3.14 2.93
C GLN A 115 13.29 -1.61 2.86
N PRO A 116 13.79 -0.94 1.79
CA PRO A 116 13.69 0.52 1.69
C PRO A 116 12.28 1.08 1.86
N SER A 117 11.26 0.41 1.31
CA SER A 117 9.86 0.85 1.44
C SER A 117 9.35 0.76 2.87
N ASP A 118 9.61 -0.36 3.54
CA ASP A 118 9.22 -0.57 4.94
C ASP A 118 9.96 0.39 5.88
N ALA A 119 11.25 0.63 5.63
CA ALA A 119 12.03 1.61 6.39
C ALA A 119 11.49 3.03 6.20
N GLN A 120 11.11 3.41 4.97
CA GLN A 120 10.51 4.71 4.69
C GLN A 120 9.16 4.87 5.38
N ILE A 121 8.35 3.82 5.44
CA ILE A 121 7.09 3.80 6.21
C ILE A 121 7.40 4.01 7.70
N ALA A 122 8.34 3.26 8.27
CA ALA A 122 8.71 3.36 9.68
C ALA A 122 9.20 4.78 10.06
N VAL A 123 10.04 5.40 9.22
CA VAL A 123 10.49 6.79 9.40
C VAL A 123 9.31 7.76 9.39
N LYS A 124 8.35 7.59 8.46
CA LYS A 124 7.13 8.42 8.40
C LYS A 124 6.29 8.25 9.66
N CYS A 125 6.03 7.02 10.08
CA CYS A 125 5.24 6.75 11.29
C CYS A 125 5.86 7.41 12.53
N ARG A 126 7.19 7.25 12.71
CA ARG A 126 7.94 7.86 13.81
C ARG A 126 7.78 9.38 13.86
N ARG A 127 7.92 10.05 12.71
CA ARG A 127 7.85 11.53 12.61
C ARG A 127 6.46 12.10 12.87
N HIS A 128 5.42 11.37 12.52
CA HIS A 128 4.03 11.81 12.70
C HIS A 128 3.37 11.29 14.00
N GLY A 129 4.10 10.53 14.81
CA GLY A 129 3.58 9.91 16.02
C GLY A 129 2.45 8.91 15.71
N ILE A 130 2.62 8.12 14.66
CA ILE A 130 1.64 7.13 14.17
C ILE A 130 2.14 5.74 14.57
N ALA A 131 1.21 4.90 15.02
CA ALA A 131 1.46 3.50 15.33
C ALA A 131 1.35 2.61 14.08
#